data_AF-A0A953SR52-F1
#
_entry.id   AF-A0A953SR52-F1
#
_cell.length_a   1.000
_cell.length_b   1.000
_cell.length_c   1.000
_cell.angle_alpha   90.00
_cell.angle_beta   90.00
_cell.angle_gamma   90.00
#
_symmetry.space_group_name_H-M   'P 1'
#
loop_
_entity.id
_entity.type
_entity.pdbx_description
1 polymer ?
#
loop_
_entity_poly.entity_id
_entity_poly.type
_entity_poly.pdbx_seq_one_letter_code
_entity_poly.pdbx_strand_id
1 'polypeptide(L)'
;MKYIKAIIFISALIVYAVLIQQNRFIQDDTFINFRYIDNFLNGNGLVYNSAEYVEGFTSLSWLIILIIVKALGFDLIIASQYLSIFFGAVVLLLIFLFSNRYKNSIYIFIASASLMISSLGFIYWTVSGMETSFFVLLVLLMVFTYISKENLFNNNYFFVVSFLAVITRQEAAALFFIILLYDYIINKSKYQLKENRKSFLIRIIVLFLLLLLLFLLRILYYGFPFPNTYYAKVNLILPYIERGFEYIYNFI
;
A
#
# COMPACT_ATOMS: atom_id res chain seq x y z
N MET A 1 -31.18 4.98 14.34
CA MET A 1 -29.70 4.84 14.35
C MET A 1 -29.06 4.72 12.95
N LYS A 2 -29.62 3.96 11.99
CA LYS A 2 -29.05 3.81 10.63
C LYS A 2 -28.82 5.16 9.91
N TYR A 3 -29.80 6.06 9.95
CA TYR A 3 -29.69 7.40 9.35
C TYR A 3 -28.60 8.27 9.98
N ILE A 4 -28.48 8.25 11.32
CA ILE A 4 -27.44 9.00 12.04
C ILE A 4 -26.04 8.55 11.60
N LYS A 5 -25.81 7.23 11.50
CA LYS A 5 -24.53 6.67 11.03
C LYS A 5 -24.21 7.10 9.59
N ALA A 6 -25.22 7.08 8.71
CA ALA A 6 -25.05 7.51 7.32
C ALA A 6 -24.71 9.01 7.25
N ILE A 7 -25.40 9.85 8.03
CA ILE A 7 -25.11 11.29 8.12
C ILE A 7 -23.66 11.51 8.55
N ILE A 8 -23.21 10.86 9.63
CA ILE A 8 -21.83 11.02 10.13
C ILE A 8 -20.79 10.56 9.11
N PHE A 9 -21.04 9.44 8.42
CA PHE A 9 -20.16 8.99 7.35
C PHE A 9 -20.10 9.99 6.19
N ILE A 10 -21.24 10.50 5.74
CA ILE A 10 -21.32 11.52 4.69
C ILE A 10 -20.61 12.80 5.14
N SER A 11 -20.79 13.24 6.39
CA SER A 11 -20.08 14.39 6.95
C SER A 11 -18.57 14.20 6.91
N ALA A 12 -18.07 13.00 7.26
CA ALA A 12 -16.64 12.70 7.17
C ALA A 12 -16.13 12.76 5.72
N LEU A 13 -16.91 12.27 4.74
CA LEU A 13 -16.57 12.39 3.33
C LEU A 13 -16.57 13.84 2.84
N ILE A 14 -17.51 14.67 3.31
CA ILE A 14 -17.56 16.10 2.98
C ILE A 14 -16.32 16.81 3.54
N VAL A 15 -15.97 16.57 4.80
CA VAL A 15 -14.76 17.16 5.41
C VAL A 15 -13.51 16.70 4.64
N TYR A 16 -13.41 15.41 4.33
CA TYR A 16 -12.33 14.88 3.50
C TYR A 16 -12.26 15.60 2.14
N ALA A 17 -13.39 15.74 1.43
CA ALA A 17 -13.48 16.42 0.15
C ALA A 17 -13.05 17.90 0.21
N VAL A 18 -13.44 18.61 1.26
CA VAL A 18 -13.02 20.01 1.48
C VAL A 18 -11.52 20.11 1.70
N LEU A 19 -10.95 19.25 2.55
CA LEU A 19 -9.52 19.27 2.87
C LEU A 19 -8.65 18.90 1.67
N ILE A 20 -9.02 17.88 0.89
CA ILE A 20 -8.27 17.52 -0.32
C ILE A 20 -8.33 18.62 -1.38
N GLN A 21 -9.46 19.34 -1.49
CA GLN A 21 -9.60 20.42 -2.47
C GLN A 21 -8.70 21.61 -2.12
N GLN A 22 -8.53 21.90 -0.82
CA GLN A 22 -7.65 22.97 -0.34
C GLN A 22 -6.15 22.63 -0.50
N ASN A 23 -5.82 21.35 -0.53
CA ASN A 23 -4.44 20.86 -0.57
C ASN A 23 -4.12 20.16 -1.89
N ARG A 24 -4.85 20.44 -2.98
CA ARG A 24 -4.72 19.67 -4.22
C ARG A 24 -3.38 19.95 -4.91
N PHE A 25 -2.56 18.93 -5.09
CA PHE A 25 -1.31 18.96 -5.87
C PHE A 25 -1.07 17.58 -6.52
N ILE A 26 -0.14 17.51 -7.48
CA ILE A 26 0.39 16.24 -8.00
C ILE A 26 1.85 16.13 -7.54
N GLN A 27 2.26 14.98 -7.01
CA GLN A 27 3.64 14.79 -6.61
C GLN A 27 4.51 14.54 -7.85
N ASP A 28 5.61 15.26 -7.96
CA ASP A 28 6.57 15.15 -9.08
C ASP A 28 7.07 13.72 -9.31
N ASP A 29 7.30 12.94 -8.24
CA ASP A 29 7.72 11.53 -8.31
C ASP A 29 6.73 10.66 -9.11
N THR A 30 5.46 11.05 -9.18
CA THR A 30 4.44 10.33 -9.96
C THR A 30 4.77 10.33 -11.46
N PHE A 31 5.44 11.37 -11.97
CA PHE A 31 5.82 11.47 -13.38
C PHE A 31 6.87 10.44 -13.79
N ILE A 32 7.64 9.89 -12.84
CA ILE A 32 8.51 8.76 -13.11
C ILE A 32 7.68 7.60 -13.64
N ASN A 33 6.61 7.22 -12.94
CA ASN A 33 5.70 6.15 -13.39
C ASN A 33 5.11 6.46 -14.77
N PHE A 34 4.72 7.72 -15.01
CA PHE A 34 4.14 8.12 -16.31
C PHE A 34 5.11 7.91 -17.47
N ARG A 35 6.41 8.19 -17.26
CA ARG A 35 7.44 7.92 -18.26
C ARG A 35 7.59 6.44 -18.55
N TYR A 36 7.60 5.59 -17.52
CA TYR A 36 7.62 4.12 -17.69
C TYR A 36 6.40 3.61 -18.45
N ILE A 37 5.21 4.15 -18.12
CA ILE A 37 3.96 3.77 -18.79
C ILE A 37 3.99 4.16 -20.27
N ASP A 38 4.42 5.39 -20.58
CA ASP A 38 4.51 5.88 -21.95
C ASP A 38 5.48 5.02 -22.78
N ASN A 39 6.66 4.71 -22.26
CA ASN A 39 7.60 3.82 -22.95
C ASN A 39 7.04 2.40 -23.14
N PHE A 40 6.40 1.83 -22.11
CA PHE A 40 5.83 0.50 -22.20
C PHE A 40 4.74 0.41 -23.28
N LEU A 41 3.83 1.38 -23.31
CA LEU A 41 2.73 1.40 -24.28
C LEU A 41 3.19 1.71 -25.70
N ASN A 42 4.32 2.41 -25.87
CA ASN A 42 4.96 2.63 -27.17
C ASN A 42 5.89 1.47 -27.61
N GLY A 43 5.98 0.38 -26.84
CA GLY A 43 6.78 -0.79 -27.20
C GLY A 43 8.28 -0.68 -26.88
N ASN A 44 8.69 0.35 -26.14
CA ASN A 44 10.09 0.53 -25.69
C ASN A 44 10.43 -0.30 -24.45
N GLY A 45 9.44 -1.00 -23.88
CA GLY A 45 9.56 -1.75 -22.63
C GLY A 45 9.33 -0.90 -21.37
N LEU A 46 9.36 -1.55 -20.21
CA LEU A 46 9.27 -0.88 -18.89
C LEU A 46 10.60 -0.23 -18.53
N VAL A 47 10.93 0.89 -19.17
CA VAL A 47 12.17 1.64 -18.97
C VAL A 47 11.89 3.15 -18.86
N TYR A 48 12.79 3.90 -18.23
CA TYR A 48 12.69 5.36 -18.17
C TYR A 48 13.25 6.03 -19.43
N ASN A 49 14.45 5.62 -19.83
CA ASN A 49 15.09 5.97 -21.11
C ASN A 49 15.08 4.75 -22.02
N SER A 50 14.73 4.93 -23.30
CA SER A 50 14.75 3.84 -24.28
C SER A 50 16.16 3.23 -24.37
N ALA A 51 16.22 1.90 -24.50
CA ALA A 51 17.43 1.08 -24.50
C ALA A 51 18.21 1.03 -23.16
N GLU A 52 17.83 1.78 -22.13
CA GLU A 52 18.42 1.70 -20.78
C GLU A 52 17.51 0.92 -19.84
N TYR A 53 17.87 -0.33 -19.56
CA TYR A 53 17.09 -1.22 -18.69
C TYR A 53 17.39 -0.97 -17.22
N VAL A 54 16.84 0.13 -16.70
CA VAL A 54 16.98 0.56 -15.31
C VAL A 54 15.62 0.57 -14.62
N GLU A 55 15.56 -0.01 -13.41
CA GLU A 55 14.38 0.06 -12.54
C GLU A 55 14.38 1.36 -11.72
N GLY A 56 13.31 2.13 -11.85
CA GLY A 56 13.13 3.43 -11.20
C GLY A 56 11.76 3.64 -10.55
N PHE A 57 10.77 2.78 -10.83
CA PHE A 57 9.51 2.78 -10.08
C PHE A 57 9.62 1.94 -8.81
N THR A 58 8.81 2.26 -7.81
CA THR A 58 8.84 1.61 -6.48
C THR A 58 7.61 0.74 -6.19
N SER A 59 6.57 0.82 -7.03
CA SER A 59 5.28 0.17 -6.80
C SER A 59 4.77 -0.52 -8.06
N LEU A 60 4.97 -1.84 -8.14
CA LEU A 60 4.62 -2.61 -9.35
C LEU A 60 3.10 -2.67 -9.56
N SER A 61 2.34 -2.92 -8.49
CA SER A 61 0.87 -2.99 -8.57
C SER A 61 0.25 -1.66 -9.00
N TRP A 62 0.73 -0.54 -8.46
CA TRP A 62 0.27 0.80 -8.84
C TRP A 62 0.60 1.11 -10.28
N LEU A 63 1.83 0.79 -10.72
CA LEU A 63 2.24 0.95 -12.11
C LEU A 63 1.31 0.18 -13.05
N ILE A 64 1.00 -1.09 -12.74
CA ILE A 64 0.08 -1.91 -13.54
C ILE A 64 -1.31 -1.27 -13.63
N ILE A 65 -1.86 -0.76 -12.52
CA ILE A 65 -3.14 -0.05 -12.53
C ILE A 65 -3.10 1.14 -13.48
N LEU A 66 -2.05 1.97 -13.39
CA LEU A 66 -1.89 3.15 -14.23
C LEU A 66 -1.63 2.81 -15.70
N ILE A 67 -0.93 1.71 -16.01
CA ILE A 67 -0.77 1.19 -17.39
C ILE A 67 -2.16 0.89 -17.97
N ILE A 68 -3.00 0.16 -17.24
CA ILE A 68 -4.36 -0.19 -17.69
C ILE A 68 -5.18 1.08 -17.94
N VAL A 69 -5.12 2.04 -17.02
CA VAL A 69 -5.83 3.32 -17.13
C VAL A 69 -5.40 4.10 -18.36
N LYS A 70 -4.08 4.22 -18.62
CA LYS A 70 -3.58 4.91 -19.82
C LYS A 70 -3.92 4.16 -21.10
N ALA A 71 -3.87 2.82 -21.09
CA ALA A 71 -4.27 1.99 -22.22
C ALA A 71 -5.75 2.15 -22.59
N LEU A 72 -6.62 2.47 -21.61
CA LEU A 72 -8.02 2.82 -21.83
C LEU A 72 -8.22 4.26 -22.34
N GLY A 73 -7.15 5.04 -22.52
CA GLY A 73 -7.18 6.38 -23.08
C GLY A 73 -7.35 7.52 -22.06
N PHE A 74 -7.30 7.23 -20.76
CA PHE A 74 -7.40 8.27 -19.73
C PHE A 74 -6.11 9.07 -19.59
N ASP A 75 -6.24 10.35 -19.23
CA ASP A 75 -5.11 11.19 -18.85
C ASP A 75 -4.52 10.73 -17.51
N LEU A 76 -3.20 10.52 -17.47
CA LEU A 76 -2.53 9.94 -16.31
C LEU A 76 -2.48 10.88 -15.11
N ILE A 77 -2.32 12.19 -15.33
CA ILE A 77 -2.24 13.19 -14.25
C ILE A 77 -3.59 13.24 -13.53
N ILE A 78 -4.66 13.36 -14.31
CA ILE A 78 -6.02 13.41 -13.78
C ILE A 78 -6.38 12.07 -13.13
N ALA A 79 -6.14 10.95 -13.83
CA ALA A 79 -6.58 9.64 -13.36
C ALA A 79 -5.82 9.17 -12.12
N SER A 80 -4.50 9.38 -12.04
CA SER A 80 -3.73 8.97 -10.86
C SER A 80 -4.19 9.72 -9.61
N GLN A 81 -4.40 11.04 -9.72
CA GLN A 81 -4.88 11.88 -8.62
C GLN A 81 -6.27 11.44 -8.15
N TYR A 82 -7.22 11.24 -9.08
CA TYR A 82 -8.56 10.77 -8.71
C TYR A 82 -8.57 9.34 -8.15
N LEU A 83 -7.68 8.46 -8.62
CA LEU A 83 -7.53 7.12 -8.04
C LEU A 83 -6.98 7.19 -6.60
N SER A 84 -5.97 8.02 -6.34
CA SER A 84 -5.45 8.22 -4.98
C SER A 84 -6.54 8.76 -4.04
N ILE A 85 -7.31 9.75 -4.49
CA ILE A 85 -8.46 10.31 -3.74
C ILE A 85 -9.52 9.24 -3.50
N PHE A 86 -9.85 8.48 -4.55
CA PHE A 86 -10.83 7.40 -4.46
C PHE A 86 -10.41 6.35 -3.43
N PHE A 87 -9.16 5.89 -3.46
CA PHE A 87 -8.67 4.93 -2.47
C PHE A 87 -8.66 5.53 -1.05
N GLY A 88 -8.38 6.82 -0.89
CA GLY A 88 -8.54 7.53 0.38
C GLY A 88 -9.99 7.53 0.90
N ALA A 89 -10.97 7.76 0.02
CA ALA A 89 -12.39 7.66 0.40
C ALA A 89 -12.80 6.22 0.74
N VAL A 90 -12.27 5.22 0.02
CA VAL A 90 -12.53 3.80 0.30
C VAL A 90 -11.92 3.39 1.65
N VAL A 91 -10.78 3.96 2.05
CA VAL A 91 -10.23 3.79 3.42
C VAL A 91 -11.24 4.23 4.47
N LEU A 92 -11.84 5.41 4.32
CA LEU A 92 -12.87 5.92 5.26
C LEU A 92 -14.12 5.02 5.26
N LEU A 93 -14.55 4.55 4.09
CA LEU A 93 -15.65 3.58 3.99
C LEU A 93 -15.32 2.29 4.73
N LEU A 94 -14.11 1.78 4.57
CA LEU A 94 -13.70 0.54 5.21
C LEU A 94 -13.66 0.68 6.75
N ILE A 95 -13.15 1.81 7.25
CA ILE A 95 -13.20 2.15 8.69
C ILE A 95 -14.64 2.20 9.18
N PHE A 96 -15.56 2.80 8.41
CA PHE A 96 -16.99 2.85 8.75
C PHE A 96 -17.62 1.45 8.83
N LEU A 97 -17.41 0.62 7.81
CA LEU A 97 -17.94 -0.74 7.77
C LEU A 97 -17.41 -1.61 8.91
N PHE A 98 -16.13 -1.45 9.25
CA PHE A 98 -15.51 -2.21 10.34
C PHE A 98 -16.00 -1.74 11.71
N SER A 99 -16.10 -0.43 11.92
CA SER A 99 -16.63 0.15 13.16
C SER A 99 -18.04 -0.36 13.47
N ASN A 100 -18.85 -0.59 12.43
CA ASN A 100 -20.22 -1.12 12.56
C ASN A 100 -20.32 -2.54 13.15
N ARG A 101 -19.20 -3.27 13.28
CA ARG A 101 -19.18 -4.59 13.93
C ARG A 101 -19.17 -4.53 15.45
N TYR A 102 -18.95 -3.35 16.02
CA TYR A 102 -18.82 -3.15 17.47
C TYR A 102 -20.03 -2.40 18.03
N LYS A 103 -20.38 -2.67 19.31
CA LYS A 103 -21.53 -2.03 19.99
C LYS A 103 -21.45 -0.49 19.95
N ASN A 104 -20.25 0.06 20.19
CA ASN A 104 -19.98 1.52 20.19
C ASN A 104 -19.56 2.07 18.80
N SER A 105 -20.04 1.44 17.73
CA SER A 105 -19.71 1.73 16.32
C SER A 105 -19.62 3.21 15.93
N ILE A 106 -20.51 4.06 16.45
CA ILE A 106 -20.53 5.49 16.12
C ILE A 106 -19.31 6.23 16.67
N TYR A 107 -18.95 5.96 17.93
CA TYR A 107 -17.81 6.58 18.59
C TYR A 107 -16.49 6.06 18.02
N ILE A 108 -16.42 4.76 17.74
CA ILE A 108 -15.25 4.14 17.09
C ILE A 108 -15.05 4.76 15.71
N PHE A 109 -16.10 4.88 14.91
CA PHE A 109 -16.00 5.51 13.59
C PHE A 109 -15.55 6.96 13.70
N ILE A 110 -16.21 7.78 14.55
CA ILE A 110 -15.85 9.19 14.71
C ILE A 110 -14.39 9.32 15.15
N ALA A 111 -13.94 8.57 16.15
CA ALA A 111 -12.57 8.63 16.63
C ALA A 111 -11.58 8.23 15.52
N SER A 112 -11.78 7.08 14.88
CA SER A 112 -10.87 6.59 13.84
C SER A 112 -10.86 7.49 12.60
N ALA A 113 -12.02 7.94 12.12
CA ALA A 113 -12.13 8.80 10.95
C ALA A 113 -11.57 10.20 11.24
N SER A 114 -11.82 10.76 12.43
CA SER A 114 -11.25 12.06 12.82
C SER A 114 -9.74 11.99 12.88
N LEU A 115 -9.16 10.97 13.52
CA LEU A 115 -7.70 10.77 13.58
C LEU A 115 -7.09 10.64 12.17
N MET A 116 -7.76 9.93 11.27
CA MET A 116 -7.27 9.74 9.90
C MET A 116 -7.35 11.04 9.09
N ILE A 117 -8.48 11.75 9.15
CA ILE A 117 -8.70 12.99 8.41
C ILE A 117 -7.86 14.14 8.98
N SER A 118 -7.63 14.19 10.31
CA SER A 118 -6.78 15.20 10.94
C SER A 118 -5.28 14.96 10.71
N SER A 119 -4.90 13.79 10.20
CA SER A 119 -3.51 13.52 9.80
C SER A 119 -3.20 14.30 8.52
N LEU A 120 -2.36 15.33 8.65
CA LEU A 120 -1.85 16.09 7.49
C LEU A 120 -1.21 15.16 6.45
N GLY A 121 -0.50 14.11 6.91
CA GLY A 121 0.10 13.12 6.03
C GLY A 121 -0.95 12.37 5.20
N PHE A 122 -2.07 11.96 5.81
CA PHE A 122 -3.11 11.26 5.05
C PHE A 122 -3.71 12.17 3.98
N ILE A 123 -4.13 13.39 4.33
CA ILE A 123 -4.71 14.32 3.34
C ILE A 123 -3.70 14.62 2.22
N TYR A 124 -2.48 14.99 2.56
CA TYR A 124 -1.41 15.29 1.60
C TYR A 124 -1.17 14.14 0.62
N TRP A 125 -1.01 12.92 1.12
CA TRP A 125 -0.72 11.77 0.27
C TRP A 125 -1.94 11.20 -0.46
N THR A 126 -3.16 11.63 -0.13
CA THR A 126 -4.36 11.19 -0.87
C THR A 126 -4.60 11.94 -2.16
N VAL A 127 -4.05 13.14 -2.32
CA VAL A 127 -4.19 13.93 -3.56
C VAL A 127 -2.98 13.83 -4.48
N SER A 128 -1.88 13.25 -3.99
CA SER A 128 -0.57 13.29 -4.65
C SER A 128 -0.48 12.57 -5.99
N GLY A 129 -1.44 11.70 -6.33
CA GLY A 129 -1.38 10.81 -7.49
C GLY A 129 -0.46 9.59 -7.30
N MET A 130 0.05 9.39 -6.09
CA MET A 130 0.89 8.24 -5.73
C MET A 130 0.07 7.06 -5.18
N GLU A 131 0.74 5.92 -5.05
CA GLU A 131 0.19 4.68 -4.53
C GLU A 131 -0.17 4.73 -3.03
N THR A 132 0.23 5.76 -2.29
CA THR A 132 0.17 5.78 -0.82
C THR A 132 -1.22 5.46 -0.27
N SER A 133 -2.28 6.04 -0.84
CA SER A 133 -3.65 5.76 -0.38
C SER A 133 -4.13 4.35 -0.73
N PHE A 134 -3.70 3.85 -1.89
CA PHE A 134 -3.92 2.46 -2.28
C PHE A 134 -3.18 1.50 -1.33
N PHE A 135 -1.94 1.83 -0.96
CA PHE A 135 -1.17 1.06 0.01
C PHE A 135 -1.82 1.03 1.40
N VAL A 136 -2.28 2.19 1.90
CA VAL A 136 -3.02 2.28 3.17
C VAL A 136 -4.28 1.41 3.14
N LEU A 137 -5.01 1.43 2.02
CA LEU A 137 -6.17 0.55 1.83
C LEU A 137 -5.79 -0.93 1.93
N LEU A 138 -4.73 -1.36 1.25
CA LEU A 138 -4.27 -2.75 1.29
C LEU A 138 -3.82 -3.16 2.70
N VAL A 139 -3.13 -2.28 3.43
CA VAL A 139 -2.73 -2.51 4.82
C VAL A 139 -3.96 -2.67 5.73
N LEU A 140 -4.96 -1.80 5.59
CA LEU A 140 -6.21 -1.93 6.37
C LEU A 140 -6.96 -3.21 6.01
N LEU A 141 -7.05 -3.58 4.73
CA LEU A 141 -7.64 -4.84 4.31
C LEU A 141 -6.87 -6.05 4.84
N MET A 142 -5.54 -5.98 4.92
CA MET A 142 -4.70 -7.03 5.49
C MET A 142 -5.06 -7.25 6.97
N VAL A 143 -5.08 -6.18 7.76
CA VAL A 143 -5.47 -6.25 9.18
C VAL A 143 -6.92 -6.69 9.34
N PHE A 144 -7.83 -6.18 8.53
CA PHE A 144 -9.25 -6.50 8.64
C PHE A 144 -9.55 -7.93 8.24
N THR A 145 -8.96 -8.44 7.16
CA THR A 145 -9.13 -9.84 6.78
C THR A 145 -8.58 -10.76 7.86
N TYR A 146 -7.45 -10.43 8.50
CA TYR A 146 -6.93 -11.16 9.67
C TYR A 146 -7.93 -11.20 10.83
N ILE A 147 -8.40 -10.04 11.31
CA ILE A 147 -9.30 -9.96 12.46
C ILE A 147 -10.69 -10.56 12.16
N SER A 148 -11.14 -10.52 10.90
CA SER A 148 -12.48 -10.99 10.51
C SER A 148 -12.63 -12.51 10.51
N LYS A 149 -11.53 -13.27 10.53
CA LYS A 149 -11.57 -14.73 10.43
C LYS A 149 -10.94 -15.33 11.68
N GLU A 150 -11.66 -16.26 12.31
CA GLU A 150 -11.17 -16.98 13.48
C GLU A 150 -9.98 -17.90 13.18
N ASN A 151 -9.77 -18.24 11.90
CA ASN A 151 -8.73 -19.15 11.47
C ASN A 151 -8.00 -18.63 10.21
N LEU A 152 -6.73 -18.28 10.40
CA LEU A 152 -5.83 -17.83 9.34
C LEU A 152 -5.62 -18.89 8.24
N PHE A 153 -5.63 -20.17 8.61
CA PHE A 153 -5.36 -21.30 7.72
C PHE A 153 -6.37 -21.47 6.58
N ASN A 154 -7.55 -20.84 6.70
CA ASN A 154 -8.61 -20.87 5.68
C ASN A 154 -8.86 -19.48 5.06
N ASN A 155 -8.06 -18.47 5.41
CA ASN A 155 -8.26 -17.11 4.97
C ASN A 155 -7.45 -16.73 3.71
N ASN A 156 -7.92 -17.11 2.51
CA ASN A 156 -7.22 -16.77 1.25
C ASN A 156 -7.09 -15.26 1.04
N TYR A 157 -8.10 -14.48 1.43
CA TYR A 157 -8.11 -13.03 1.26
C TYR A 157 -6.95 -12.35 1.98
N PHE A 158 -6.60 -12.82 3.19
CA PHE A 158 -5.44 -12.29 3.92
C PHE A 158 -4.15 -12.45 3.11
N PHE A 159 -3.87 -13.65 2.58
CA PHE A 159 -2.66 -13.90 1.80
C PHE A 159 -2.63 -13.13 0.48
N VAL A 160 -3.75 -13.04 -0.24
CA VAL A 160 -3.85 -12.26 -1.50
C VAL A 160 -3.64 -10.77 -1.25
N VAL A 161 -4.31 -10.20 -0.25
CA VAL A 161 -4.14 -8.78 0.09
C VAL A 161 -2.72 -8.52 0.59
N SER A 162 -2.13 -9.44 1.34
CA SER A 162 -0.75 -9.32 1.82
C SER A 162 0.24 -9.32 0.67
N PHE A 163 0.07 -10.22 -0.31
CA PHE A 163 0.86 -10.22 -1.53
C PHE A 163 0.77 -8.89 -2.28
N LEU A 164 -0.46 -8.40 -2.51
CA LEU A 164 -0.69 -7.11 -3.18
C LEU A 164 -0.03 -5.97 -2.40
N ALA A 165 -0.14 -5.95 -1.07
CA ALA A 165 0.48 -4.92 -0.25
C ALA A 165 2.02 -4.95 -0.38
N VAL A 166 2.64 -6.14 -0.37
CA VAL A 166 4.10 -6.31 -0.49
C VAL A 166 4.61 -5.86 -1.86
N ILE A 167 3.92 -6.21 -2.96
CA ILE A 167 4.34 -5.75 -4.30
C ILE A 167 4.01 -4.28 -4.57
N THR A 168 3.12 -3.69 -3.75
CA THR A 168 2.86 -2.25 -3.77
C THR A 168 3.98 -1.51 -3.04
N ARG A 169 4.37 -1.99 -1.85
CA ARG A 169 5.49 -1.47 -1.05
C ARG A 169 6.06 -2.57 -0.15
N GLN A 170 7.39 -2.70 -0.13
CA GLN A 170 8.11 -3.75 0.59
C GLN A 170 7.93 -3.69 2.12
N GLU A 171 7.60 -2.52 2.68
CA GLU A 171 7.35 -2.30 4.11
C GLU A 171 6.17 -3.14 4.63
N ALA A 172 5.21 -3.49 3.76
CA ALA A 172 4.12 -4.40 4.14
C ALA A 172 4.61 -5.82 4.47
N ALA A 173 5.79 -6.24 4.01
CA ALA A 173 6.35 -7.54 4.37
C ALA A 173 6.61 -7.60 5.89
N ALA A 174 7.12 -6.52 6.47
CA ALA A 174 7.35 -6.45 7.92
C ALA A 174 6.02 -6.62 8.69
N LEU A 175 4.97 -5.90 8.29
CA LEU A 175 3.66 -6.02 8.91
C LEU A 175 3.08 -7.43 8.75
N PHE A 176 3.20 -8.03 7.56
CA PHE A 176 2.76 -9.40 7.30
C PHE A 176 3.45 -10.39 8.26
N PHE A 177 4.77 -10.32 8.42
CA PHE A 177 5.49 -11.19 9.35
C PHE A 177 5.13 -10.94 10.81
N ILE A 178 4.92 -9.69 11.21
CA ILE A 178 4.45 -9.36 12.58
C ILE A 178 3.10 -10.01 12.85
N ILE A 179 2.14 -9.93 11.91
CA ILE A 179 0.83 -10.57 12.05
C ILE A 179 0.96 -12.09 12.13
N LEU A 180 1.80 -12.70 11.29
CA LEU A 180 2.05 -14.15 11.35
C LEU A 180 2.67 -14.59 12.69
N LEU A 181 3.64 -13.82 13.19
CA LEU A 181 4.30 -14.11 14.47
C LEU A 181 3.31 -13.98 15.63
N TYR A 182 2.52 -12.91 15.63
CA TYR A 182 1.46 -12.70 16.61
C TYR A 182 0.43 -13.85 16.58
N ASP A 183 -0.03 -14.24 15.39
CA ASP A 183 -1.00 -15.33 15.24
C ASP A 183 -0.43 -16.67 15.75
N TYR A 184 0.83 -16.96 15.43
CA TYR A 184 1.51 -18.16 15.89
C TYR A 184 1.61 -18.22 17.43
N ILE A 185 1.93 -17.10 18.08
CA ILE A 185 2.05 -17.01 19.54
C ILE A 185 0.69 -17.25 20.20
N ILE A 186 -0.37 -16.61 19.71
CA ILE A 186 -1.71 -16.66 20.32
C ILE A 186 -2.45 -17.97 19.99
N ASN A 187 -2.31 -18.48 18.77
CA ASN A 187 -3.06 -19.63 18.26
C ASN A 187 -2.22 -20.91 18.16
N LYS A 188 -1.19 -21.06 19.00
CA LYS A 188 -0.20 -22.16 18.94
C LYS A 188 -0.82 -23.57 18.84
N SER A 189 -1.92 -23.82 19.55
CA SER A 189 -2.65 -25.10 19.49
C SER A 189 -3.22 -25.40 18.11
N LYS A 190 -3.70 -24.40 17.38
CA LYS A 190 -4.26 -24.58 16.02
C LYS A 190 -3.19 -24.93 14.99
N TYR A 191 -1.95 -24.48 15.20
CA TYR A 191 -0.77 -24.81 14.36
C TYR A 191 -0.27 -26.25 14.55
N GLN A 192 -0.62 -26.92 15.65
CA GLN A 192 -0.26 -28.32 15.90
C GLN A 192 -1.11 -29.30 15.08
N LEU A 193 -2.27 -28.86 14.58
CA LEU A 193 -3.12 -29.64 13.70
C LEU A 193 -2.47 -29.81 12.32
N LYS A 194 -2.25 -31.05 11.90
CA LYS A 194 -1.51 -31.40 10.68
C LYS A 194 -2.11 -30.77 9.41
N GLU A 195 -3.44 -30.75 9.28
CA GLU A 195 -4.13 -30.16 8.12
C GLU A 195 -3.95 -28.64 8.03
N ASN A 196 -4.11 -27.94 9.17
CA ASN A 196 -3.89 -26.51 9.29
C ASN A 196 -2.45 -26.13 8.92
N ARG A 197 -1.47 -26.86 9.47
CA ARG A 197 -0.05 -26.65 9.16
C ARG A 197 0.25 -26.84 7.67
N LYS A 198 -0.32 -27.87 7.04
CA LYS A 198 -0.14 -28.12 5.60
C LYS A 198 -0.73 -26.98 4.76
N SER A 199 -1.98 -26.58 5.02
CA SER A 199 -2.62 -25.45 4.31
C SER A 199 -1.82 -24.15 4.47
N PHE A 200 -1.36 -23.86 5.69
CA PHE A 200 -0.51 -22.71 5.98
C PHE A 200 0.78 -22.72 5.16
N LEU A 201 1.53 -23.82 5.22
CA LEU A 201 2.82 -23.95 4.54
C LEU A 201 2.66 -23.84 3.03
N ILE A 202 1.61 -24.43 2.45
CA ILE A 202 1.33 -24.29 1.01
C ILE A 202 1.17 -22.81 0.65
N ARG A 203 0.41 -22.03 1.43
CA ARG A 203 0.20 -20.60 1.13
C ARG A 203 1.47 -19.78 1.29
N ILE A 204 2.26 -20.03 2.33
CA ILE A 204 3.56 -19.38 2.52
C ILE A 204 4.50 -19.71 1.37
N ILE A 205 4.58 -20.98 0.95
CA ILE A 205 5.39 -21.41 -0.18
C ILE A 205 4.91 -20.75 -1.47
N VAL A 206 3.61 -20.73 -1.74
CA VAL A 206 3.05 -20.08 -2.93
C VAL A 206 3.39 -18.59 -2.93
N LEU A 207 3.21 -17.87 -1.82
CA LEU A 207 3.59 -16.47 -1.72
C LEU A 207 5.08 -16.25 -1.94
N PHE A 208 5.92 -17.07 -1.33
CA PHE A 208 7.37 -17.00 -1.49
C PHE A 208 7.77 -17.24 -2.95
N LEU A 209 7.21 -18.26 -3.59
CA LEU A 209 7.48 -18.56 -5.00
C LEU A 209 7.01 -17.44 -5.94
N LEU A 210 5.87 -16.81 -5.67
CA LEU A 210 5.40 -15.66 -6.45
C LEU A 210 6.34 -14.46 -6.30
N LEU A 211 6.75 -14.12 -5.07
CA LEU A 211 7.68 -13.03 -4.82
C LEU A 211 9.07 -13.33 -5.41
N LEU A 212 9.53 -14.58 -5.30
CA LEU A 212 10.78 -15.04 -5.90
C LEU A 212 10.72 -14.96 -7.43
N LEU A 213 9.62 -15.37 -8.04
CA LEU A 213 9.42 -15.27 -9.47
C LEU A 213 9.46 -13.81 -9.93
N LEU A 214 8.76 -12.90 -9.24
CA LEU A 214 8.80 -11.47 -9.55
C LEU A 214 10.22 -10.90 -9.41
N PHE A 215 10.93 -11.29 -8.35
CA PHE A 215 12.31 -10.89 -8.12
C PHE A 215 13.27 -11.40 -9.21
N LEU A 216 13.13 -12.66 -9.64
CA LEU A 216 13.93 -13.24 -10.71
C LEU A 216 13.62 -12.60 -12.06
N LEU A 217 12.34 -12.39 -12.40
CA LEU A 217 11.93 -11.69 -13.62
C LEU A 217 12.51 -10.28 -13.66
N ARG A 218 12.50 -9.59 -12.51
CA ARG A 218 13.11 -8.28 -12.36
C ARG A 218 14.61 -8.30 -12.63
N ILE A 219 15.35 -9.25 -12.04
CA ILE A 219 16.80 -9.39 -12.29
C ILE A 219 17.08 -9.72 -13.75
N LEU A 220 16.32 -10.64 -14.34
CA LEU A 220 16.49 -11.01 -15.75
C LEU A 220 16.21 -9.82 -16.68
N TYR A 221 15.29 -8.93 -16.30
CA TYR A 221 14.91 -7.77 -17.10
C TYR A 221 15.86 -6.57 -16.92
N TYR A 222 16.27 -6.23 -15.70
CA TYR A 222 17.07 -5.04 -15.40
C TYR A 222 18.57 -5.34 -15.16
N GLY A 223 18.95 -6.60 -14.95
CA GLY A 223 20.34 -7.00 -14.72
C GLY A 223 20.88 -6.74 -13.30
N PHE A 224 20.12 -6.08 -12.43
CA PHE A 224 20.55 -5.74 -11.06
C PHE A 224 19.63 -6.33 -9.99
N PRO A 225 20.17 -6.79 -8.84
CA PRO A 225 19.37 -7.33 -7.74
C PRO A 225 18.62 -6.25 -6.96
N PHE A 226 19.09 -5.01 -6.95
CA PHE A 226 18.44 -3.88 -6.28
C PHE A 226 18.15 -2.72 -7.25
N PRO A 227 17.19 -1.83 -6.95
CA PRO A 227 16.94 -0.66 -7.78
C PRO A 227 18.15 0.27 -7.83
N ASN A 228 18.32 1.03 -8.92
CA ASN A 228 19.46 1.95 -9.07
C ASN A 228 19.56 3.01 -7.97
N THR A 229 18.43 3.40 -7.37
CA THR A 229 18.39 4.33 -6.24
C THR A 229 19.12 3.80 -4.99
N TYR A 230 19.16 2.47 -4.80
CA TYR A 230 19.95 1.86 -3.73
C TYR A 230 21.44 2.11 -3.98
N TYR A 231 21.94 1.76 -5.16
CA TYR A 231 23.35 1.93 -5.50
C TYR A 231 23.79 3.39 -5.50
N ALA A 232 22.92 4.32 -5.90
CA ALA A 232 23.21 5.75 -5.87
C ALA A 232 23.31 6.33 -4.45
N LYS A 233 22.60 5.76 -3.46
CA LYS A 233 22.46 6.35 -2.12
C LYS A 233 23.30 5.67 -1.03
N VAL A 234 23.75 4.43 -1.23
CA VAL A 234 24.36 3.61 -0.17
C VAL A 234 25.84 3.93 0.10
N ASN A 235 26.53 4.66 -0.79
CA ASN A 235 27.98 4.89 -0.69
C ASN A 235 28.44 5.79 0.48
N LEU A 236 27.56 6.29 1.37
CA LEU A 236 27.89 7.31 2.38
C LEU A 236 27.34 7.00 3.79
N ILE A 237 27.44 5.76 4.27
CA ILE A 237 26.86 5.31 5.55
C ILE A 237 27.28 6.18 6.76
N LEU A 238 28.57 6.53 6.88
CA LEU A 238 29.09 7.31 8.02
C LEU A 238 28.52 8.75 8.07
N PRO A 239 28.57 9.53 6.97
CA PRO A 239 27.91 10.85 6.92
C PRO A 239 26.41 10.84 7.25
N TYR A 240 25.68 9.77 6.91
CA TYR A 240 24.25 9.68 7.25
C TYR A 240 24.00 9.46 8.74
N ILE A 241 24.88 8.73 9.43
CA ILE A 241 24.79 8.53 10.88
C ILE A 241 25.05 9.85 11.60
N GLU A 242 26.10 10.59 11.21
CA GLU A 242 26.42 11.91 11.75
C GLU A 242 25.26 12.90 11.54
N ARG A 243 24.71 12.98 10.33
CA ARG A 243 23.50 13.79 10.05
C ARG A 243 22.30 13.35 10.86
N GLY A 244 22.16 12.05 11.13
CA GLY A 244 21.10 11.51 11.99
C GLY A 244 21.21 12.03 13.42
N PHE A 245 22.42 12.06 13.98
CA PHE A 245 22.69 12.66 15.29
C PHE A 245 22.46 14.17 15.30
N GLU A 246 22.94 14.90 14.29
CA GLU A 246 22.67 16.34 14.15
C GLU A 246 21.17 16.63 14.04
N TYR A 247 20.42 15.83 13.28
CA TYR A 247 18.96 15.98 13.16
C TYR A 247 18.28 15.80 14.52
N ILE A 248 18.62 14.74 15.27
CA ILE A 248 18.03 14.51 16.60
C ILE A 248 18.39 15.66 17.54
N TYR A 249 19.64 16.12 17.52
CA TYR A 249 20.10 17.24 18.35
C TYR A 249 19.35 18.53 18.04
N ASN A 250 19.13 18.84 16.76
CA ASN A 250 18.41 20.05 16.33
C ASN A 250 16.88 19.93 16.47
N PHE A 251 16.34 18.73 16.62
CA PHE A 251 14.91 18.48 16.75
C PHE A 251 14.42 18.59 18.20
N ILE A 252 15.31 18.41 19.18
CA ILE A 252 15.04 18.59 20.63
C ILE A 252 15.16 20.07 20.99
#